data_AF-A0A9P6UA35-F1
#
_entry.id   AF-A0A9P6UA35-F1
#
_cell.length_a   1.000
_cell.length_b   1.000
_cell.length_c   1.000
_cell.angle_alpha   90.00
_cell.angle_beta   90.00
_cell.angle_gamma   90.00
#
_symmetry.space_group_name_H-M   'P 1'
#
loop_
_entity.id
_entity.type
_entity.pdbx_description
1 polymer ?
#
loop_
_entity_poly.entity_id
_entity_poly.type
_entity_poly.pdbx_seq_one_letter_code
_entity_poly.pdbx_strand_id
1 'polypeptide(L)'
;MSRCPDAIKCESVFADVLNRVNTNEVQFSLSYIGSLQNSPDGNITVTCSHGPKECEGSIHQLCFKKYNPNPRIWFGFVTALNSKAPWRIGEIDYAREIAEEIKAAGNFQLVAQCAQSGDGQKLLIASVQTSLDAKIRNSNMYLLTPAFALLLASLVGAYAPLGDVKSTKPVDVIRTKGLPKVELSLSYIANLQENPDGTTTVICKHGEPECAGNKQELCFKKHHPDRHKWFTFVNALNTINPPRIGDINYAREVARTIGAANHFDKVAECAQSDEGHQLHVASVRHTLRAKVTTSCTVFIDHQKRCVVDGGAWRECPEGSRVEDFVKSIREAAKHRLTKARKLFYQFWN
;
A
#
# COMPACT_ATOMS: atom_id res chain seq x y z
N MET A 1 2.73 5.86 7.48
CA MET A 1 2.79 5.93 8.96
C MET A 1 1.44 5.97 9.61
N SER A 2 1.51 5.73 10.91
CA SER A 2 0.49 5.63 11.93
C SER A 2 -0.27 6.91 12.34
N ARG A 3 -0.22 8.07 11.63
CA ARG A 3 -0.79 9.35 12.17
C ARG A 3 -1.72 10.25 11.29
N CYS A 4 -2.08 9.93 10.03
CA CYS A 4 -3.12 10.69 9.27
C CYS A 4 -4.56 10.15 9.50
N PRO A 5 -5.52 10.86 10.11
CA PRO A 5 -6.75 10.23 10.62
C PRO A 5 -7.63 9.51 9.57
N ASP A 6 -7.91 10.13 8.42
CA ASP A 6 -8.77 9.54 7.38
C ASP A 6 -8.02 8.51 6.52
N ALA A 7 -6.70 8.67 6.33
CA ALA A 7 -5.86 7.70 5.64
C ALA A 7 -5.54 6.46 6.52
N ILE A 8 -5.25 6.64 7.81
CA ILE A 8 -5.17 5.55 8.82
C ILE A 8 -6.44 4.71 8.79
N LYS A 9 -7.60 5.36 8.64
CA LYS A 9 -8.89 4.67 8.61
C LYS A 9 -9.09 3.88 7.33
N CYS A 10 -8.70 4.42 6.18
CA CYS A 10 -8.72 3.69 4.91
C CYS A 10 -7.72 2.51 4.90
N GLU A 11 -6.53 2.69 5.49
CA GLU A 11 -5.47 1.68 5.60
C GLU A 11 -5.80 0.54 6.57
N SER A 12 -6.42 0.82 7.72
CA SER A 12 -6.87 -0.21 8.68
C SER A 12 -7.96 -1.12 8.11
N VAL A 13 -8.86 -0.55 7.30
CA VAL A 13 -9.87 -1.28 6.54
C VAL A 13 -9.19 -2.22 5.54
N PHE A 14 -8.31 -1.73 4.67
CA PHE A 14 -7.63 -2.63 3.73
C PHE A 14 -6.68 -3.65 4.40
N ALA A 15 -6.24 -3.45 5.66
CA ALA A 15 -5.51 -4.47 6.42
C ALA A 15 -6.38 -5.68 6.81
N ASP A 16 -7.65 -5.44 7.15
CA ASP A 16 -8.61 -6.51 7.43
C ASP A 16 -9.00 -7.31 6.17
N VAL A 17 -8.86 -6.73 4.97
CA VAL A 17 -9.15 -7.40 3.68
C VAL A 17 -8.22 -8.59 3.56
N LEU A 18 -6.98 -8.39 4.00
CA LEU A 18 -5.90 -9.35 3.96
C LEU A 18 -6.08 -10.47 5.00
N ASN A 19 -6.90 -10.29 6.04
CA ASN A 19 -7.21 -11.32 7.04
C ASN A 19 -8.26 -12.34 6.57
N ARG A 20 -9.02 -12.02 5.52
CA ARG A 20 -10.12 -12.87 5.01
C ARG A 20 -9.82 -13.52 3.66
N VAL A 21 -8.59 -13.36 3.18
CA VAL A 21 -8.00 -14.19 2.12
C VAL A 21 -7.28 -15.40 2.74
N ASN A 22 -7.19 -16.51 2.01
CA ASN A 22 -6.57 -17.73 2.50
C ASN A 22 -5.08 -17.51 2.78
N THR A 23 -4.66 -17.59 4.05
CA THR A 23 -3.29 -17.28 4.49
C THR A 23 -2.26 -18.31 4.03
N ASN A 24 -2.69 -19.48 3.56
CA ASN A 24 -1.79 -20.46 2.93
C ASN A 24 -1.39 -20.07 1.50
N GLU A 25 -2.03 -19.04 0.94
CA GLU A 25 -1.75 -18.50 -0.38
C GLU A 25 -1.03 -17.13 -0.27
N VAL A 26 -0.61 -16.75 0.94
CA VAL A 26 -0.02 -15.44 1.27
C VAL A 26 1.12 -15.57 2.27
N GLN A 27 2.30 -15.05 1.93
CA GLN A 27 3.44 -14.98 2.86
C GLN A 27 3.49 -13.59 3.54
N PHE A 28 3.35 -13.54 4.86
CA PHE A 28 3.44 -12.30 5.65
C PHE A 28 4.85 -12.13 6.25
N SER A 29 5.55 -11.08 5.84
CA SER A 29 6.79 -10.62 6.48
C SER A 29 6.57 -9.30 7.20
N LEU A 30 7.24 -9.14 8.34
CA LEU A 30 7.23 -7.93 9.15
C LEU A 30 8.69 -7.56 9.36
N SER A 31 9.05 -6.36 8.90
CA SER A 31 10.40 -5.82 8.98
C SER A 31 10.28 -4.35 9.39
N TYR A 32 11.18 -3.92 10.27
CA TYR A 32 11.22 -2.58 10.85
C TYR A 32 12.29 -1.75 10.17
N ILE A 33 12.05 -0.45 10.16
CA ILE A 33 12.98 0.54 9.61
C ILE A 33 13.75 1.13 10.77
N GLY A 34 15.06 1.20 10.59
CA GLY A 34 15.99 1.80 11.52
C GLY A 34 17.34 1.98 10.83
N SER A 35 18.27 2.63 11.52
CA SER A 35 19.64 2.79 11.05
C SER A 35 20.54 1.87 11.85
N LEU A 36 21.40 1.11 11.17
CA LEU A 36 22.47 0.36 11.83
C LEU A 36 23.64 1.30 12.07
N GLN A 37 24.11 1.37 13.31
CA GLN A 37 25.31 2.12 13.68
C GLN A 37 26.33 1.19 14.31
N ASN A 38 27.60 1.36 13.94
CA ASN A 38 28.70 0.69 14.62
C ASN A 38 29.06 1.51 15.85
N SER A 39 28.90 0.91 17.03
CA SER A 39 29.49 1.46 18.25
C SER A 39 31.02 1.41 18.18
N PRO A 40 31.71 2.30 18.91
CA PRO A 40 33.17 2.30 19.01
C PRO A 40 33.76 0.94 19.41
N ASP A 41 32.99 0.16 20.19
CA ASP A 41 33.31 -1.15 20.72
C ASP A 41 33.12 -2.29 19.71
N GLY A 42 32.75 -1.98 18.45
CA GLY A 42 32.55 -2.94 17.37
C GLY A 42 31.16 -3.58 17.32
N ASN A 43 30.27 -3.24 18.25
CA ASN A 43 28.89 -3.74 18.27
C ASN A 43 27.97 -2.95 17.33
N ILE A 44 27.05 -3.65 16.66
CA ILE A 44 26.02 -3.00 15.82
C ILE A 44 24.83 -2.64 16.71
N THR A 45 24.42 -1.38 16.68
CA THR A 45 23.22 -0.87 17.34
C THR A 45 22.21 -0.37 16.33
N VAL A 46 20.94 -0.29 16.74
CA VAL A 46 19.84 0.18 15.89
C VAL A 46 19.35 1.52 16.43
N THR A 47 19.26 2.52 15.56
CA THR A 47 18.59 3.80 15.84
C THR A 47 17.23 3.84 15.17
N CYS A 48 16.17 4.09 15.94
CA CYS A 48 14.80 4.22 15.43
C CYS A 48 14.38 5.70 15.36
N SER A 49 13.48 6.01 14.42
CA SER A 49 13.11 7.39 14.06
C SER A 49 12.33 8.15 15.13
N HIS A 50 11.70 7.45 16.06
CA HIS A 50 10.91 7.99 17.17
C HIS A 50 11.54 7.67 18.53
N GLY A 51 12.85 7.41 18.54
CA GLY A 51 13.67 7.22 19.74
C GLY A 51 13.67 5.79 20.29
N PRO A 52 14.33 5.57 21.44
CA PRO A 52 14.60 4.22 21.97
C PRO A 52 13.34 3.39 22.23
N LYS A 53 12.25 4.03 22.66
CA LYS A 53 10.98 3.36 22.93
C LYS A 53 10.35 2.72 21.68
N GLU A 54 10.57 3.28 20.50
CA GLU A 54 10.17 2.63 19.24
C GLU A 54 11.02 1.39 18.95
N CYS A 55 12.32 1.42 19.23
CA CYS A 55 13.20 0.26 19.09
C CYS A 55 12.78 -0.86 20.05
N GLU A 56 12.52 -0.54 21.32
CA GLU A 56 12.03 -1.50 22.31
C GLU A 56 10.68 -2.10 21.89
N GLY A 57 9.76 -1.26 21.40
CA GLY A 57 8.48 -1.71 20.85
C GLY A 57 8.64 -2.67 19.66
N SER A 58 9.60 -2.38 18.77
CA SER A 58 9.91 -3.24 17.62
C SER A 58 10.52 -4.57 18.05
N ILE A 59 11.41 -4.55 19.06
CA ILE A 59 11.97 -5.76 19.68
C ILE A 59 10.86 -6.63 20.29
N HIS A 60 9.93 -6.02 21.04
CA HIS A 60 8.78 -6.74 21.60
C HIS A 60 7.98 -7.45 20.50
N GLN A 61 7.68 -6.76 19.40
CA GLN A 61 6.92 -7.31 18.28
C GLN A 61 7.68 -8.44 17.54
N LEU A 62 9.00 -8.30 17.34
CA LEU A 62 9.85 -9.32 16.72
C LEU A 62 10.02 -10.58 17.60
N CYS A 63 10.29 -10.39 18.89
CA CYS A 63 10.37 -11.50 19.85
C CYS A 63 9.01 -12.20 19.99
N PHE A 64 7.91 -11.45 19.98
CA PHE A 64 6.57 -12.03 20.00
C PHE A 64 6.32 -12.90 18.76
N LYS A 65 6.67 -12.43 17.57
CA LYS A 65 6.61 -13.20 16.32
C LYS A 65 7.47 -14.47 16.35
N LYS A 66 8.67 -14.44 16.95
CA LYS A 66 9.57 -15.60 17.07
C LYS A 66 8.93 -16.75 17.86
N TYR A 67 8.26 -16.45 18.97
CA TYR A 67 7.65 -17.47 19.83
C TYR A 67 6.15 -17.70 19.57
N ASN A 68 5.55 -16.92 18.66
CA ASN A 68 4.16 -17.07 18.21
C ASN A 68 4.09 -16.95 16.68
N PRO A 69 4.63 -17.90 15.90
CA PRO A 69 4.84 -17.73 14.45
C PRO A 69 3.54 -17.68 13.62
N ASN A 70 2.39 -18.03 14.20
CA ASN A 70 1.10 -17.92 13.53
C ASN A 70 0.80 -16.44 13.19
N PRO A 71 0.68 -16.07 11.90
CA PRO A 71 0.47 -14.68 11.48
C PRO A 71 -0.78 -14.05 12.04
N ARG A 72 -1.84 -14.81 12.31
CA ARG A 72 -3.04 -14.24 12.94
C ARG A 72 -2.79 -13.79 14.37
N ILE A 73 -1.88 -14.47 15.08
CA ILE A 73 -1.59 -14.22 16.49
C ILE A 73 -0.58 -13.08 16.62
N TRP A 74 0.59 -13.18 15.98
CA TRP A 74 1.59 -12.12 16.10
C TRP A 74 1.18 -10.82 15.42
N PHE A 75 0.39 -10.88 14.34
CA PHE A 75 -0.11 -9.66 13.71
C PHE A 75 -1.18 -8.98 14.57
N GLY A 76 -2.08 -9.77 15.18
CA GLY A 76 -3.03 -9.27 16.17
C GLY A 76 -2.33 -8.55 17.32
N PHE A 77 -1.24 -9.12 17.84
CA PHE A 77 -0.39 -8.48 18.84
C PHE A 77 0.18 -7.14 18.38
N VAL A 78 0.79 -7.09 17.19
CA VAL A 78 1.34 -5.85 16.59
C VAL A 78 0.27 -4.76 16.46
N THR A 79 -0.92 -5.12 15.96
CA THR A 79 -2.01 -4.16 15.78
C THR A 79 -2.56 -3.64 17.11
N ALA A 80 -2.74 -4.51 18.10
CA ALA A 80 -3.25 -4.13 19.42
C ALA A 80 -2.26 -3.23 20.16
N LEU A 81 -0.97 -3.60 20.14
CA LEU A 81 0.11 -2.83 20.78
C LEU A 81 0.22 -1.42 20.19
N ASN A 82 0.10 -1.31 18.86
CA ASN A 82 0.24 -0.04 18.14
C ASN A 82 -0.99 0.87 18.20
N SER A 83 -2.17 0.37 18.58
CA SER A 83 -3.44 1.11 18.49
C SER A 83 -4.03 1.54 19.83
N LYS A 84 -3.89 0.73 20.89
CA LYS A 84 -4.59 0.95 22.16
C LYS A 84 -4.00 2.06 23.01
N ALA A 85 -2.71 2.00 23.27
CA ALA A 85 -1.96 3.03 23.99
C ALA A 85 -0.61 3.26 23.31
N PRO A 86 -0.57 3.97 22.17
CA PRO A 86 0.66 4.15 21.39
C PRO A 86 1.81 4.83 22.15
N TRP A 87 1.49 5.60 23.20
CA TRP A 87 2.48 6.25 24.06
C TRP A 87 3.18 5.29 25.02
N ARG A 88 2.65 4.07 25.26
CA ARG A 88 3.27 3.03 26.12
C ARG A 88 4.13 2.03 25.34
N ILE A 89 4.29 2.23 24.03
CA ILE A 89 5.13 1.37 23.19
C ILE A 89 6.57 1.37 23.72
N GLY A 90 7.16 0.19 23.85
CA GLY A 90 8.50 0.01 24.45
C GLY A 90 8.50 -0.19 25.97
N GLU A 91 7.33 -0.37 26.60
CA GLU A 91 7.19 -0.91 27.96
C GLU A 91 6.92 -2.42 27.89
N ILE A 92 7.73 -3.24 28.58
CA ILE A 92 7.57 -4.70 28.53
C ILE A 92 6.29 -5.17 29.24
N ASP A 93 5.86 -4.46 30.28
CA ASP A 93 4.62 -4.76 31.00
C ASP A 93 3.40 -4.48 30.11
N TYR A 94 3.41 -3.38 29.34
CA TYR A 94 2.36 -3.11 28.35
C TYR A 94 2.33 -4.18 27.24
N ALA A 95 3.50 -4.65 26.79
CA ALA A 95 3.57 -5.78 25.87
C ALA A 95 2.95 -7.05 26.47
N ARG A 96 3.14 -7.31 27.77
CA ARG A 96 2.51 -8.46 28.45
C ARG A 96 0.99 -8.30 28.54
N GLU A 97 0.52 -7.12 28.94
CA GLU A 97 -0.92 -6.79 29.00
C GLU A 97 -1.60 -7.05 27.65
N ILE A 98 -1.00 -6.61 26.55
CA ILE A 98 -1.52 -6.87 25.19
C ILE A 98 -1.53 -8.37 24.88
N ALA A 99 -0.47 -9.11 25.22
CA ALA A 99 -0.38 -10.55 24.98
C ALA A 99 -1.45 -11.34 25.74
N GLU A 100 -1.74 -10.95 26.99
CA GLU A 100 -2.80 -11.52 27.82
C GLU A 100 -4.17 -11.21 27.24
N GLU A 101 -4.39 -9.97 26.80
CA GLU A 101 -5.65 -9.53 26.20
C GLU A 101 -6.01 -10.33 24.94
N ILE A 102 -5.02 -10.55 24.07
CA ILE A 102 -5.22 -11.37 22.86
C ILE A 102 -5.17 -12.88 23.14
N LYS A 103 -5.12 -13.29 24.43
CA LYS A 103 -5.08 -14.68 24.90
C LYS A 103 -3.89 -15.48 24.32
N ALA A 104 -2.74 -14.82 24.15
CA ALA A 104 -1.52 -15.39 23.59
C ALA A 104 -0.29 -15.18 24.49
N ALA A 105 -0.50 -15.04 25.80
CA ALA A 105 0.57 -14.85 26.77
C ALA A 105 1.34 -16.14 27.17
N GLY A 106 0.93 -17.32 26.69
CA GLY A 106 1.51 -18.61 27.12
C GLY A 106 3.02 -18.73 26.93
N ASN A 107 3.59 -18.05 25.92
CA ASN A 107 5.03 -18.00 25.68
C ASN A 107 5.68 -16.67 26.09
N PHE A 108 4.96 -15.79 26.79
CA PHE A 108 5.42 -14.41 27.00
C PHE A 108 6.68 -14.33 27.85
N GLN A 109 6.94 -15.30 28.73
CA GLN A 109 8.19 -15.36 29.48
C GLN A 109 9.41 -15.51 28.53
N LEU A 110 9.28 -16.29 27.46
CA LEU A 110 10.31 -16.42 26.41
C LEU A 110 10.43 -15.14 25.58
N VAL A 111 9.30 -14.45 25.34
CA VAL A 111 9.28 -13.14 24.66
C VAL A 111 10.03 -12.09 25.48
N ALA A 112 9.78 -12.02 26.80
CA ALA A 112 10.43 -11.09 27.71
C ALA A 112 11.94 -11.37 27.82
N GLN A 113 12.32 -12.65 27.96
CA GLN A 113 13.75 -13.05 27.95
C GLN A 113 14.45 -12.67 26.64
N CYS A 114 13.76 -12.84 25.50
CA CYS A 114 14.28 -12.40 24.19
C CYS A 114 14.45 -10.89 24.12
N ALA A 115 13.47 -10.12 24.61
CA ALA A 115 13.49 -8.66 24.55
C ALA A 115 14.59 -8.05 25.44
N GLN A 116 14.83 -8.65 26.61
CA GLN A 116 15.79 -8.16 27.60
C GLN A 116 17.22 -8.70 27.40
N SER A 117 17.42 -9.58 26.43
CA SER A 117 18.74 -10.13 26.08
C SER A 117 19.23 -9.62 24.73
N GLY A 118 20.48 -9.94 24.38
CA GLY A 118 21.04 -9.58 23.06
C GLY A 118 20.32 -10.24 21.86
N ASP A 119 19.45 -11.22 22.09
CA ASP A 119 18.71 -11.91 21.02
C ASP A 119 17.66 -11.00 20.36
N GLY A 120 16.92 -10.22 21.14
CA GLY A 120 15.96 -9.25 20.61
C GLY A 120 16.64 -8.20 19.74
N GLN A 121 17.83 -7.77 20.15
CA GLN A 121 18.63 -6.81 19.42
C GLN A 121 19.15 -7.39 18.09
N LYS A 122 19.60 -8.65 18.08
CA LYS A 122 19.96 -9.37 16.83
C LYS A 122 18.77 -9.48 15.87
N LEU A 123 17.58 -9.77 16.37
CA LEU A 123 16.36 -9.82 15.56
C LEU A 123 16.05 -8.45 14.95
N LEU A 124 16.16 -7.38 15.73
CA LEU A 124 15.96 -6.02 15.24
C LEU A 124 16.99 -5.64 14.18
N ILE A 125 18.27 -5.99 14.40
CA ILE A 125 19.34 -5.77 13.41
C ILE A 125 19.04 -6.52 12.12
N ALA A 126 18.70 -7.80 12.18
CA ALA A 126 18.38 -8.61 10.99
C ALA A 126 17.13 -8.10 10.27
N SER A 127 16.11 -7.68 11.02
CA SER A 127 14.90 -7.05 10.50
C SER A 127 15.20 -5.73 9.78
N VAL A 128 16.00 -4.87 10.41
CA VAL A 128 16.44 -3.60 9.82
C VAL A 128 17.31 -3.89 8.59
N GLN A 129 18.23 -4.84 8.66
CA GLN A 129 19.02 -5.28 7.51
C GLN A 129 18.13 -5.78 6.37
N THR A 130 17.08 -6.55 6.66
CA THR A 130 16.10 -6.99 5.65
C THR A 130 15.39 -5.80 5.02
N SER A 131 14.98 -4.80 5.81
CA SER A 131 14.41 -3.55 5.28
C SER A 131 15.44 -2.78 4.45
N LEU A 132 16.71 -2.73 4.88
CA LEU A 132 17.80 -2.09 4.16
C LEU A 132 18.09 -2.78 2.82
N ASP A 133 18.15 -4.12 2.81
CA ASP A 133 18.38 -4.98 1.64
C ASP A 133 17.23 -4.89 0.64
N ALA A 134 15.99 -4.91 1.15
CA ALA A 134 14.78 -4.68 0.37
C ALA A 134 14.58 -3.20 0.00
N LYS A 135 15.47 -2.31 0.47
CA LYS A 135 15.43 -0.85 0.28
C LYS A 135 14.12 -0.21 0.73
N ILE A 136 13.47 -0.82 1.72
CA ILE A 136 12.30 -0.32 2.44
C ILE A 136 12.79 0.66 3.50
N ARG A 137 12.41 1.93 3.38
CA ARG A 137 12.85 2.98 4.31
C ARG A 137 11.70 3.87 4.79
N ASN A 138 10.47 3.50 4.45
CA ASN A 138 9.25 4.25 4.74
C ASN A 138 8.15 3.31 5.26
N SER A 139 7.51 3.65 6.38
CA SER A 139 6.52 2.79 7.04
C SER A 139 5.16 2.84 6.33
N ASN A 140 4.74 1.66 5.86
CA ASN A 140 3.39 1.19 5.43
C ASN A 140 3.33 0.71 3.96
N MET A 141 3.72 -0.54 3.69
CA MET A 141 3.12 -1.34 2.62
C MET A 141 3.36 -2.86 2.82
N TYR A 142 2.30 -3.66 2.66
CA TYR A 142 2.36 -5.12 2.52
C TYR A 142 2.47 -5.51 1.04
N LEU A 143 3.34 -6.47 0.73
CA LEU A 143 3.47 -7.09 -0.59
C LEU A 143 2.78 -8.46 -0.60
N LEU A 144 1.96 -8.71 -1.61
CA LEU A 144 1.51 -10.05 -2.04
C LEU A 144 2.11 -10.30 -3.44
N THR A 145 2.79 -11.42 -3.63
CA THR A 145 3.27 -11.87 -4.96
C THR A 145 2.72 -13.25 -5.29
N PRO A 146 2.50 -13.55 -6.58
CA PRO A 146 2.88 -14.87 -7.09
C PRO A 146 3.85 -14.75 -8.28
N ALA A 147 4.77 -15.72 -8.34
CA ALA A 147 5.78 -15.88 -9.36
C ALA A 147 5.16 -16.15 -10.74
N PHE A 148 5.40 -15.28 -11.73
CA PHE A 148 5.22 -15.65 -13.14
C PHE A 148 6.18 -14.86 -14.04
N ALA A 149 7.45 -15.26 -13.98
CA ALA A 149 8.44 -14.97 -15.00
C ALA A 149 8.92 -16.32 -15.53
N LEU A 150 8.27 -16.86 -16.57
CA LEU A 150 8.83 -17.95 -17.40
C LEU A 150 8.09 -18.24 -18.73
N LEU A 151 6.95 -17.58 -19.06
CA LEU A 151 6.16 -17.95 -20.26
C LEU A 151 6.30 -17.02 -21.47
N LEU A 152 7.07 -15.94 -21.38
CA LEU A 152 7.32 -15.04 -22.52
C LEU A 152 8.60 -15.37 -23.31
N ALA A 153 9.46 -16.25 -22.79
CA ALA A 153 10.64 -16.73 -23.51
C ALA A 153 10.33 -17.82 -24.54
N SER A 154 9.10 -18.36 -24.59
CA SER A 154 8.70 -19.43 -25.51
C SER A 154 7.84 -18.96 -26.70
N LEU A 155 7.56 -17.67 -26.84
CA LEU A 155 6.66 -17.14 -27.89
C LEU A 155 7.36 -16.31 -28.98
N VAL A 156 8.69 -16.16 -28.94
CA VAL A 156 9.45 -15.58 -30.05
C VAL A 156 10.30 -16.67 -30.70
N GLY A 157 9.67 -17.33 -31.68
CA GLY A 157 10.19 -18.21 -32.74
C GLY A 157 11.61 -18.78 -32.64
N ALA A 158 11.69 -20.09 -32.38
CA ALA A 158 12.66 -20.96 -33.05
C ALA A 158 11.87 -22.04 -33.82
N TYR A 159 12.03 -22.06 -35.14
CA TYR A 159 11.44 -23.02 -36.06
C TYR A 159 11.92 -24.46 -35.76
N ALA A 160 10.99 -25.41 -35.68
CA ALA A 160 11.21 -26.81 -36.08
C ALA A 160 9.86 -27.50 -36.35
N PRO A 161 9.70 -28.27 -37.44
CA PRO A 161 8.42 -28.87 -37.81
C PRO A 161 8.27 -30.34 -37.33
N LEU A 162 7.03 -30.84 -37.47
CA LEU A 162 6.55 -32.23 -37.49
C LEU A 162 6.08 -32.86 -36.17
N GLY A 163 4.84 -33.39 -36.21
CA GLY A 163 4.38 -34.45 -35.32
C GLY A 163 2.88 -34.39 -35.00
N ASP A 164 2.08 -35.18 -35.71
CA ASP A 164 0.64 -35.40 -35.50
C ASP A 164 0.24 -35.65 -34.03
N VAL A 165 -0.70 -34.86 -33.49
CA VAL A 165 -1.56 -35.30 -32.38
C VAL A 165 -3.01 -34.91 -32.68
N LYS A 166 -3.83 -35.95 -32.85
CA LYS A 166 -5.27 -35.92 -33.10
C LYS A 166 -6.05 -35.27 -31.94
N SER A 167 -7.00 -34.42 -32.34
CA SER A 167 -8.35 -34.28 -31.79
C SER A 167 -8.55 -34.53 -30.28
N THR A 168 -8.56 -33.45 -29.52
CA THR A 168 -9.43 -33.32 -28.34
C THR A 168 -10.15 -31.98 -28.42
N LYS A 169 -11.48 -32.01 -28.24
CA LYS A 169 -12.42 -30.89 -28.34
C LYS A 169 -11.93 -29.65 -27.56
N PRO A 170 -11.99 -28.42 -28.13
CA PRO A 170 -11.62 -27.20 -27.42
C PRO A 170 -12.80 -26.72 -26.56
N VAL A 171 -13.16 -27.48 -25.53
CA VAL A 171 -14.21 -27.06 -24.57
C VAL A 171 -13.74 -27.08 -23.11
N ASP A 172 -12.58 -27.67 -22.80
CA ASP A 172 -12.09 -27.77 -21.40
C ASP A 172 -10.93 -26.83 -21.03
N VAL A 173 -10.59 -25.83 -21.85
CA VAL A 173 -9.58 -24.81 -21.51
C VAL A 173 -10.25 -23.53 -20.97
N ILE A 174 -11.20 -23.66 -20.05
CA ILE A 174 -11.64 -22.55 -19.18
C ILE A 174 -11.75 -23.07 -17.75
N ARG A 175 -10.61 -23.47 -17.19
CA ARG A 175 -10.45 -23.63 -15.74
C ARG A 175 -9.22 -22.88 -15.24
N THR A 176 -9.04 -21.64 -15.68
CA THR A 176 -8.19 -20.69 -14.98
C THR A 176 -9.00 -20.08 -13.84
N LYS A 177 -8.85 -20.64 -12.64
CA LYS A 177 -9.15 -19.94 -11.39
C LYS A 177 -8.22 -18.73 -11.30
N GLY A 178 -8.66 -17.57 -11.78
CA GLY A 178 -7.94 -16.31 -11.67
C GLY A 178 -8.93 -15.16 -11.82
N LEU A 179 -9.12 -14.39 -10.74
CA LEU A 179 -9.93 -13.17 -10.76
C LEU A 179 -9.28 -12.13 -11.71
N PRO A 180 -10.07 -11.25 -12.36
CA PRO A 180 -9.57 -10.38 -13.41
C PRO A 180 -8.69 -9.23 -12.89
N LYS A 181 -7.83 -8.75 -13.79
CA LYS A 181 -6.88 -7.64 -13.63
C LYS A 181 -7.60 -6.36 -13.18
N VAL A 182 -7.26 -5.85 -11.99
CA VAL A 182 -7.81 -4.60 -11.43
C VAL A 182 -6.98 -3.40 -11.92
N GLU A 183 -7.62 -2.41 -12.52
CA GLU A 183 -7.01 -1.12 -12.88
C GLU A 183 -7.31 -0.09 -11.79
N LEU A 184 -6.29 0.67 -11.37
CA LEU A 184 -6.42 1.64 -10.28
C LEU A 184 -6.17 3.07 -10.80
N SER A 185 -7.10 3.96 -10.51
CA SER A 185 -6.99 5.39 -10.81
C SER A 185 -7.14 6.23 -9.54
N LEU A 186 -6.45 7.36 -9.51
CA LEU A 186 -6.53 8.37 -8.45
C LEU A 186 -6.77 9.73 -9.12
N SER A 187 -7.63 10.56 -8.53
CA SER A 187 -7.91 11.92 -8.99
C SER A 187 -8.19 12.82 -7.80
N TYR A 188 -7.90 14.12 -7.94
CA TYR A 188 -7.95 15.08 -6.84
C TYR A 188 -9.09 16.08 -7.03
N ILE A 189 -9.65 16.52 -5.91
CA ILE A 189 -10.72 17.51 -5.86
C ILE A 189 -10.08 18.88 -5.64
N ALA A 190 -10.39 19.83 -6.52
CA ALA A 190 -10.04 21.23 -6.39
C ALA A 190 -11.02 22.07 -7.20
N ASN A 191 -10.94 23.40 -7.09
CA ASN A 191 -11.64 24.30 -7.99
C ASN A 191 -10.72 24.72 -9.15
N LEU A 192 -11.31 25.02 -10.30
CA LEU A 192 -10.60 25.60 -11.45
C LEU A 192 -11.08 27.04 -11.64
N GLN A 193 -10.14 27.94 -11.85
CA GLN A 193 -10.41 29.33 -12.21
C GLN A 193 -9.75 29.62 -13.56
N GLU A 194 -10.52 30.10 -14.52
CA GLU A 194 -9.98 30.59 -15.79
C GLU A 194 -9.49 32.03 -15.61
N ASN A 195 -8.27 32.30 -16.05
CA ASN A 195 -7.62 33.60 -15.96
C ASN A 195 -7.84 34.38 -17.28
N PRO A 196 -7.75 35.73 -17.26
CA PRO A 196 -7.95 36.56 -18.45
C PRO A 196 -6.96 36.28 -19.60
N ASP A 197 -5.79 35.71 -19.29
CA ASP A 197 -4.77 35.32 -20.27
C ASP A 197 -5.04 33.94 -20.91
N GLY A 198 -6.15 33.29 -20.56
CA GLY A 198 -6.53 31.97 -21.04
C GLY A 198 -5.88 30.80 -20.27
N THR A 199 -5.07 31.08 -19.26
CA THR A 199 -4.53 30.03 -18.38
C THR A 199 -5.57 29.58 -17.34
N THR A 200 -5.39 28.40 -16.76
CA THR A 200 -6.28 27.86 -15.72
C THR A 200 -5.52 27.76 -14.40
N THR A 201 -6.03 28.36 -13.34
CA THR A 201 -5.50 28.18 -11.98
C THR A 201 -6.21 27.04 -11.28
N VAL A 202 -5.47 26.16 -10.59
CA VAL A 202 -6.04 25.14 -9.71
C VAL A 202 -6.02 25.66 -8.27
N ILE A 203 -7.18 25.68 -7.62
CA ILE A 203 -7.36 26.15 -6.24
C ILE A 203 -7.68 24.95 -5.35
N CYS A 204 -6.66 24.49 -4.63
CA CYS A 204 -6.75 23.39 -3.67
C CYS A 204 -7.41 23.82 -2.35
N LYS A 205 -8.05 22.87 -1.64
CA LYS A 205 -8.80 23.15 -0.41
C LYS A 205 -7.89 23.48 0.78
N HIS A 206 -6.66 22.99 0.76
CA HIS A 206 -5.66 23.15 1.82
C HIS A 206 -4.44 23.97 1.34
N GLY A 207 -4.63 24.80 0.31
CA GLY A 207 -3.61 25.72 -0.20
C GLY A 207 -2.56 25.06 -1.10
N GLU A 208 -1.46 25.79 -1.31
CA GLU A 208 -0.39 25.39 -2.24
C GLU A 208 0.22 24.01 -1.91
N PRO A 209 0.54 23.67 -0.65
CA PRO A 209 1.21 22.41 -0.35
C PRO A 209 0.44 21.18 -0.82
N GLU A 210 -0.90 21.20 -0.68
CA GLU A 210 -1.78 20.16 -1.24
C GLU A 210 -1.70 20.13 -2.77
N CYS A 211 -1.74 21.29 -3.42
CA CYS A 211 -1.61 21.40 -4.88
C CYS A 211 -0.28 20.87 -5.39
N ALA A 212 0.83 21.16 -4.70
CA ALA A 212 2.14 20.61 -5.02
C ALA A 212 2.20 19.09 -4.80
N GLY A 213 1.66 18.58 -3.69
CA GLY A 213 1.56 17.16 -3.40
C GLY A 213 0.78 16.38 -4.45
N ASN A 214 -0.40 16.90 -4.86
CA ASN A 214 -1.21 16.29 -5.91
C ASN A 214 -0.44 16.18 -7.23
N LYS A 215 0.30 17.22 -7.63
CA LYS A 215 1.16 17.19 -8.82
C LYS A 215 2.27 16.14 -8.69
N GLN A 216 2.93 16.06 -7.55
CA GLN A 216 3.98 15.06 -7.29
C GLN A 216 3.45 13.64 -7.45
N GLU A 217 2.28 13.33 -6.90
CA GLU A 217 1.65 12.02 -7.00
C GLU A 217 1.20 11.67 -8.43
N LEU A 218 0.62 12.63 -9.16
CA LEU A 218 0.24 12.47 -10.57
C LEU A 218 1.45 12.23 -11.47
N CYS A 219 2.50 13.04 -11.31
CA CYS A 219 3.74 12.91 -12.06
C CYS A 219 4.47 11.61 -11.71
N PHE A 220 4.47 11.21 -10.44
CA PHE A 220 5.04 9.93 -10.04
C PHE A 220 4.31 8.76 -10.70
N LYS A 221 2.98 8.76 -10.70
CA LYS A 221 2.18 7.77 -11.44
C LYS A 221 2.50 7.75 -12.93
N LYS A 222 2.68 8.92 -13.57
CA LYS A 222 3.02 9.00 -14.99
C LYS A 222 4.38 8.36 -15.30
N HIS A 223 5.40 8.66 -14.51
CA HIS A 223 6.77 8.16 -14.75
C HIS A 223 7.06 6.78 -14.12
N HIS A 224 6.17 6.31 -13.25
CA HIS A 224 6.18 4.98 -12.64
C HIS A 224 4.81 4.31 -12.79
N PRO A 225 4.39 3.92 -14.01
CA PRO A 225 3.04 3.40 -14.26
C PRO A 225 2.75 2.05 -13.57
N ASP A 226 3.76 1.40 -12.98
CA ASP A 226 3.55 0.25 -12.13
C ASP A 226 2.64 0.62 -10.94
N ARG A 227 1.48 -0.03 -10.89
CA ARG A 227 0.42 0.28 -9.93
C ARG A 227 0.89 0.19 -8.49
N HIS A 228 1.69 -0.83 -8.17
CA HIS A 228 2.19 -0.98 -6.81
C HIS A 228 3.11 0.20 -6.49
N LYS A 229 4.10 0.47 -7.34
CA LYS A 229 5.10 1.51 -7.13
C LYS A 229 4.52 2.91 -6.93
N TRP A 230 3.65 3.38 -7.82
CA TRP A 230 3.10 4.74 -7.66
C TRP A 230 2.11 4.84 -6.52
N PHE A 231 1.35 3.78 -6.23
CA PHE A 231 0.43 3.81 -5.10
C PHE A 231 1.19 3.71 -3.76
N THR A 232 2.31 2.98 -3.71
CA THR A 232 3.24 3.02 -2.57
C THR A 232 3.74 4.44 -2.34
N PHE A 233 4.11 5.14 -3.41
CA PHE A 233 4.57 6.52 -3.32
C PHE A 233 3.49 7.44 -2.76
N VAL A 234 2.26 7.36 -3.28
CA VAL A 234 1.10 8.10 -2.76
C VAL A 234 0.88 7.81 -1.27
N ASN A 235 0.83 6.53 -0.90
CA ASN A 235 0.61 6.15 0.50
C ASN A 235 1.73 6.67 1.40
N ALA A 236 2.98 6.52 0.98
CA ALA A 236 4.14 6.98 1.70
C ALA A 236 4.15 8.51 1.84
N LEU A 237 3.89 9.26 0.76
CA LEU A 237 3.88 10.72 0.77
C LEU A 237 2.83 11.25 1.75
N ASN A 238 1.60 10.71 1.69
CA ASN A 238 0.46 11.10 2.52
C ASN A 238 0.55 10.67 3.98
N THR A 239 1.43 9.71 4.27
CA THR A 239 1.44 9.10 5.60
C THR A 239 2.76 9.23 6.29
N ILE A 240 3.87 9.72 5.69
CA ILE A 240 5.25 9.69 6.26
C ILE A 240 5.79 10.98 6.86
N ASN A 241 5.28 12.10 6.42
CA ASN A 241 5.38 13.35 7.14
C ASN A 241 4.35 14.27 6.50
N PRO A 242 3.05 14.11 6.80
CA PRO A 242 1.99 14.89 6.16
C PRO A 242 2.24 16.41 6.17
N PRO A 243 2.81 17.00 7.24
CA PRO A 243 3.18 18.42 7.23
C PRO A 243 4.17 18.87 6.14
N ARG A 244 4.92 17.94 5.52
CA ARG A 244 5.89 18.24 4.44
C ARG A 244 5.34 17.96 3.04
N ILE A 245 4.07 17.56 2.88
CA ILE A 245 3.47 17.37 1.55
C ILE A 245 3.63 18.65 0.73
N GLY A 246 4.01 18.50 -0.55
CA GLY A 246 4.30 19.63 -1.44
C GLY A 246 5.78 20.02 -1.50
N ASP A 247 6.60 19.68 -0.50
CA ASP A 247 8.06 19.83 -0.58
C ASP A 247 8.64 18.77 -1.54
N ILE A 248 9.29 19.23 -2.62
CA ILE A 248 9.85 18.34 -3.63
C ILE A 248 11.02 17.51 -3.10
N ASN A 249 11.77 18.02 -2.11
CA ASN A 249 12.85 17.28 -1.47
C ASN A 249 12.29 16.17 -0.58
N TYR A 250 11.21 16.44 0.14
CA TYR A 250 10.46 15.42 0.87
C TYR A 250 9.90 14.35 -0.07
N ALA A 251 9.30 14.73 -1.20
CA ALA A 251 8.86 13.77 -2.21
C ALA A 251 10.02 12.92 -2.76
N ARG A 252 11.21 13.51 -2.94
CA ARG A 252 12.42 12.77 -3.34
C ARG A 252 12.90 11.81 -2.25
N GLU A 253 12.86 12.22 -0.99
CA GLU A 253 13.13 11.36 0.17
C GLU A 253 12.16 10.17 0.18
N VAL A 254 10.86 10.42 -0.02
CA VAL A 254 9.81 9.39 -0.13
C VAL A 254 10.04 8.48 -1.33
N ALA A 255 10.53 8.97 -2.46
CA ALA A 255 10.88 8.11 -3.58
C ALA A 255 12.09 7.21 -3.26
N ARG A 256 13.10 7.72 -2.54
CA ARG A 256 14.26 6.94 -2.11
C ARG A 256 13.90 5.80 -1.19
N THR A 257 12.97 6.04 -0.29
CA THR A 257 12.57 5.09 0.75
C THR A 257 11.71 3.94 0.25
N ILE A 258 11.06 4.09 -0.90
CA ILE A 258 10.33 3.01 -1.58
C ILE A 258 11.15 2.39 -2.72
N GLY A 259 12.46 2.67 -2.78
CA GLY A 259 13.34 2.15 -3.83
C GLY A 259 13.03 2.69 -5.23
N ALA A 260 12.48 3.90 -5.33
CA ALA A 260 12.05 4.54 -6.57
C ALA A 260 12.71 5.88 -6.86
N ALA A 261 13.85 6.18 -6.22
CA ALA A 261 14.61 7.41 -6.50
C ALA A 261 15.13 7.48 -7.93
N ASN A 262 15.43 6.32 -8.53
CA ASN A 262 15.88 6.24 -9.91
C ASN A 262 14.76 6.78 -10.81
N HIS A 263 15.04 7.88 -11.51
CA HIS A 263 14.13 8.64 -12.36
C HIS A 263 13.22 9.65 -11.64
N PHE A 264 13.42 9.90 -10.35
CA PHE A 264 12.65 10.93 -9.63
C PHE A 264 12.88 12.33 -10.21
N ASP A 265 14.02 12.61 -10.85
CA ASP A 265 14.25 13.91 -11.47
C ASP A 265 13.22 14.23 -12.56
N LYS A 266 12.76 13.22 -13.32
CA LYS A 266 11.64 13.39 -14.27
C LYS A 266 10.32 13.68 -13.56
N VAL A 267 10.10 13.06 -12.41
CA VAL A 267 8.92 13.34 -11.56
C VAL A 267 8.97 14.78 -11.05
N ALA A 268 10.13 15.24 -10.61
CA ALA A 268 10.31 16.60 -10.10
C ALA A 268 10.14 17.65 -11.20
N GLU A 269 10.75 17.43 -12.36
CA GLU A 269 10.58 18.27 -13.55
C GLU A 269 9.11 18.34 -13.98
N CYS A 270 8.41 17.20 -14.05
CA CYS A 270 6.98 17.17 -14.32
C CYS A 270 6.19 17.96 -13.26
N ALA A 271 6.43 17.74 -11.97
CA ALA A 271 5.64 18.36 -10.90
C ALA A 271 5.82 19.89 -10.80
N GLN A 272 6.96 20.40 -11.28
CA GLN A 272 7.35 21.81 -11.26
C GLN A 272 7.10 22.53 -12.60
N SER A 273 6.62 21.82 -13.63
CA SER A 273 6.36 22.38 -14.96
C SER A 273 4.87 22.43 -15.31
N ASP A 274 4.58 22.98 -16.49
CA ASP A 274 3.25 23.00 -17.09
C ASP A 274 2.68 21.58 -17.30
N GLU A 275 3.54 20.57 -17.45
CA GLU A 275 3.11 19.18 -17.58
C GLU A 275 2.35 18.71 -16.32
N GLY A 276 2.95 18.89 -15.14
CA GLY A 276 2.31 18.55 -13.86
C GLY A 276 1.08 19.40 -13.61
N HIS A 277 1.11 20.68 -14.01
CA HIS A 277 -0.04 21.55 -13.96
C HIS A 277 -1.22 21.02 -14.82
N GLN A 278 -0.96 20.65 -16.08
CA GLN A 278 -1.97 20.09 -16.98
C GLN A 278 -2.52 18.74 -16.49
N LEU A 279 -1.66 17.88 -15.93
CA LEU A 279 -2.10 16.63 -15.28
C LEU A 279 -3.05 16.92 -14.11
N HIS A 280 -2.75 17.94 -13.31
CA HIS A 280 -3.59 18.34 -12.19
C HIS A 280 -4.93 18.92 -12.67
N VAL A 281 -4.92 19.80 -13.68
CA VAL A 281 -6.15 20.33 -14.30
C VAL A 281 -6.99 19.18 -14.87
N ALA A 282 -6.39 18.20 -15.56
CA ALA A 282 -7.12 17.04 -16.10
C ALA A 282 -7.73 16.18 -14.98
N SER A 283 -6.99 15.97 -13.89
CA SER A 283 -7.45 15.26 -12.69
C SER A 283 -8.64 15.95 -12.03
N VAL A 284 -8.60 17.28 -11.92
CA VAL A 284 -9.69 18.08 -11.36
C VAL A 284 -10.89 18.14 -12.30
N ARG A 285 -10.69 18.29 -13.61
CA ARG A 285 -11.79 18.18 -14.59
C ARG A 285 -12.47 16.82 -14.51
N HIS A 286 -11.72 15.74 -14.26
CA HIS A 286 -12.28 14.41 -14.07
C HIS A 286 -13.18 14.34 -12.83
N THR A 287 -12.76 14.87 -11.68
CA THR A 287 -13.58 14.89 -10.45
C THR A 287 -14.81 15.80 -10.59
N LEU A 288 -14.69 16.95 -11.27
CA LEU A 288 -15.81 17.85 -11.58
C LEU A 288 -16.85 17.19 -12.50
N ARG A 289 -16.42 16.51 -13.58
CA ARG A 289 -17.32 15.76 -14.47
C ARG A 289 -18.04 14.63 -13.74
N ALA A 290 -17.34 13.97 -12.82
CA ALA A 290 -17.90 12.93 -11.95
C ALA A 290 -18.74 13.50 -10.78
N LYS A 291 -18.86 14.83 -10.67
CA LYS A 291 -19.60 15.54 -9.61
C LYS A 291 -19.15 15.14 -8.20
N VAL A 292 -17.84 14.91 -8.03
CA VAL A 292 -17.24 14.52 -6.75
C VAL A 292 -16.89 15.78 -5.96
N THR A 293 -17.53 15.95 -4.80
CA THR A 293 -17.34 17.12 -3.92
C THR A 293 -16.66 16.77 -2.59
N THR A 294 -16.65 15.49 -2.23
CA THR A 294 -16.17 14.99 -0.94
C THR A 294 -15.03 13.99 -1.13
N SER A 295 -13.94 14.19 -0.38
CA SER A 295 -12.84 13.22 -0.30
C SER A 295 -12.96 12.42 1.00
N CYS A 296 -12.79 11.10 1.01
CA CYS A 296 -12.52 10.21 -0.13
C CYS A 296 -13.84 9.70 -0.76
N THR A 297 -14.00 9.80 -2.09
CA THR A 297 -15.08 9.11 -2.83
C THR A 297 -14.50 7.96 -3.64
N VAL A 298 -15.03 6.75 -3.44
CA VAL A 298 -14.60 5.53 -4.12
C VAL A 298 -15.56 5.19 -5.25
N PHE A 299 -15.02 4.86 -6.42
CA PHE A 299 -15.77 4.31 -7.55
C PHE A 299 -15.28 2.89 -7.84
N ILE A 300 -16.21 2.00 -8.19
CA ILE A 300 -15.94 0.67 -8.73
C ILE A 300 -16.72 0.53 -10.04
N ASP A 301 -16.03 0.18 -11.13
CA ASP A 301 -16.64 0.09 -12.47
C ASP A 301 -17.43 1.34 -12.88
N HIS A 302 -16.84 2.51 -12.63
CA HIS A 302 -17.44 3.84 -12.89
C HIS A 302 -18.71 4.16 -12.07
N GLN A 303 -19.07 3.33 -11.11
CA GLN A 303 -20.18 3.57 -10.19
C GLN A 303 -19.67 4.01 -8.83
N LYS A 304 -20.25 5.08 -8.27
CA LYS A 304 -19.92 5.55 -6.92
C LYS A 304 -20.27 4.45 -5.92
N ARG A 305 -19.29 4.02 -5.14
CA ARG A 305 -19.39 2.88 -4.23
C ARG A 305 -19.50 3.29 -2.76
N CYS A 306 -18.77 4.31 -2.35
CA CYS A 306 -18.70 4.79 -0.98
C CYS A 306 -18.10 6.19 -0.94
N VAL A 307 -18.42 6.93 0.12
CA VAL A 307 -17.80 8.22 0.44
C VAL A 307 -17.34 8.20 1.90
N VAL A 308 -16.21 8.82 2.22
CA VAL A 308 -15.84 9.18 3.60
C VAL A 308 -16.22 10.63 3.82
N ASP A 309 -17.01 10.90 4.85
CA ASP A 309 -17.44 12.25 5.20
C ASP A 309 -17.56 12.41 6.71
N GLY A 310 -16.78 13.35 7.26
CA GLY A 310 -16.63 13.55 8.71
C GLY A 310 -15.97 12.36 9.42
N GLY A 311 -14.99 11.70 8.78
CA GLY A 311 -14.28 10.54 9.33
C GLY A 311 -15.10 9.24 9.39
N ALA A 312 -16.26 9.20 8.73
CA ALA A 312 -17.14 8.04 8.67
C ALA A 312 -17.49 7.67 7.23
N TRP A 313 -17.63 6.38 6.96
CA TRP A 313 -18.13 5.89 5.68
C TRP A 313 -19.63 6.18 5.54
N ARG A 314 -20.00 6.78 4.42
CA ARG A 314 -21.37 7.14 4.03
C ARG A 314 -21.63 6.67 2.61
N GLU A 315 -22.91 6.56 2.26
CA GLU A 315 -23.34 6.23 0.89
C GLU A 315 -22.73 4.92 0.38
N CYS A 316 -22.71 3.91 1.25
CA CYS A 316 -22.09 2.61 1.03
C CYS A 316 -23.18 1.51 0.93
N PRO A 317 -23.92 1.40 -0.19
CA PRO A 317 -25.09 0.52 -0.31
C PRO A 317 -24.78 -0.97 -0.09
N GLU A 318 -23.54 -1.38 -0.38
CA GLU A 318 -23.08 -2.76 -0.18
C GLU A 318 -22.27 -2.94 1.10
N GLY A 319 -22.17 -1.92 1.96
CA GLY A 319 -21.38 -1.91 3.18
C GLY A 319 -20.03 -1.22 3.03
N SER A 320 -19.37 -0.92 4.14
CA SER A 320 -18.13 -0.13 4.21
C SER A 320 -16.96 -0.89 4.84
N ARG A 321 -17.15 -2.18 5.13
CA ARG A 321 -16.03 -3.05 5.46
C ARG A 321 -15.33 -3.35 4.14
N VAL A 322 -14.04 -3.17 4.08
CA VAL A 322 -13.12 -4.23 3.67
C VAL A 322 -13.69 -5.29 2.70
N GLU A 323 -14.38 -6.30 3.22
CA GLU A 323 -14.90 -7.44 2.45
C GLU A 323 -16.01 -7.04 1.51
N ASP A 324 -16.78 -6.03 1.89
CA ASP A 324 -17.81 -5.44 1.07
C ASP A 324 -17.17 -4.84 -0.19
N PHE A 325 -16.04 -4.14 -0.06
CA PHE A 325 -15.29 -3.65 -1.23
C PHE A 325 -14.72 -4.80 -2.07
N VAL A 326 -14.15 -5.84 -1.44
CA VAL A 326 -13.66 -7.03 -2.16
C VAL A 326 -14.78 -7.70 -2.94
N LYS A 327 -15.95 -7.81 -2.33
CA LYS A 327 -17.15 -8.37 -2.95
C LYS A 327 -17.56 -7.53 -4.16
N SER A 328 -17.69 -6.22 -4.01
CA SER A 328 -18.06 -5.31 -5.11
C SER A 328 -17.08 -5.40 -6.29
N ILE A 329 -15.77 -5.47 -6.01
CA ILE A 329 -14.74 -5.64 -7.06
C ILE A 329 -14.93 -6.97 -7.79
N ARG A 330 -15.14 -8.07 -7.05
CA ARG A 330 -15.36 -9.40 -7.64
C ARG A 330 -16.67 -9.46 -8.44
N GLU A 331 -17.69 -8.73 -8.04
CA GLU A 331 -18.96 -8.66 -8.76
C GLU A 331 -18.81 -7.86 -10.06
N ALA A 332 -18.25 -6.65 -10.00
CA ALA A 332 -17.93 -5.84 -11.18
C ALA A 332 -17.09 -6.63 -12.22
N ALA A 333 -16.07 -7.33 -11.74
CA ALA A 333 -15.25 -8.26 -12.51
C ALA A 333 -16.06 -9.31 -13.28
N LYS A 334 -16.99 -10.00 -12.59
CA LYS A 334 -17.86 -11.03 -13.20
C LYS A 334 -18.81 -10.43 -14.23
N HIS A 335 -19.37 -9.25 -13.95
CA HIS A 335 -20.27 -8.54 -14.86
C HIS A 335 -19.57 -8.20 -16.18
N ARG A 336 -18.34 -7.66 -16.13
CA ARG A 336 -17.54 -7.36 -17.33
C ARG A 336 -17.22 -8.60 -18.17
N LEU A 337 -16.81 -9.70 -17.55
CA LEU A 337 -16.55 -10.97 -18.25
C LEU A 337 -17.80 -11.50 -18.96
N THR A 338 -18.96 -11.39 -18.31
CA THR A 338 -20.24 -11.83 -18.88
C THR A 338 -20.66 -10.95 -20.06
N LYS A 339 -20.49 -9.63 -19.97
CA LYS A 339 -20.77 -8.69 -21.07
C LYS A 339 -19.84 -8.90 -22.27
N ALA A 340 -18.54 -9.09 -22.02
CA ALA A 340 -17.55 -9.36 -23.07
C ALA A 340 -17.85 -10.67 -23.81
N ARG A 341 -18.24 -11.73 -23.10
CA ARG A 341 -18.69 -12.99 -23.71
C ARG A 341 -19.91 -12.78 -24.61
N LYS A 342 -20.93 -12.05 -24.15
CA LYS A 342 -22.13 -11.76 -24.97
C LYS A 342 -21.77 -11.00 -26.26
N LEU A 343 -20.90 -10.00 -26.17
CA LEU A 343 -20.45 -9.25 -27.35
C LEU A 343 -19.65 -10.11 -28.32
N PHE A 344 -18.75 -10.97 -27.83
CA PHE A 344 -18.01 -11.90 -28.67
C PHE A 344 -18.94 -12.84 -29.46
N TYR A 345 -19.96 -13.40 -28.80
CA TYR A 345 -20.96 -14.26 -29.46
C TYR A 345 -21.88 -13.52 -30.45
N GLN A 346 -21.99 -12.19 -30.35
CA GLN A 346 -22.75 -11.36 -31.30
C GLN A 346 -21.92 -10.93 -32.52
N PHE A 347 -20.59 -10.95 -32.43
CA PHE A 347 -19.69 -10.60 -33.54
C PHE A 347 -19.24 -11.82 -34.38
N TRP A 348 -19.41 -13.03 -33.84
CA TRP A 348 -19.03 -14.29 -34.50
C TRP A 348 -20.23 -15.11 -35.02
N ASN A 349 -21.45 -14.57 -34.94
CA ASN A 349 -22.65 -15.05 -35.61
C ASN A 349 -23.14 -13.97 -36.58
#